data_AF-A0A534UFM0-F1
#
_entry.id   AF-A0A534UFM0-F1
#
_cell.length_a   1.000
_cell.length_b   1.000
_cell.length_c   1.000
_cell.angle_alpha   90.00
_cell.angle_beta   90.00
_cell.angle_gamma   90.00
#
_symmetry.space_group_name_H-M   'P 1'
#
loop_
_entity.id
_entity.type
_entity.pdbx_description
1 polymer ?
#
loop_
_entity_poly.entity_id
_entity_poly.type
_entity_poly.pdbx_seq_one_letter_code
_entity_poly.pdbx_strand_id
1 'polypeptide(L)'
;MRWLIVVGFAIAACAHGPSRPDAPPQALLTWADKHPLAAQELCTWERDHPQEAIRLAHWVRDEPVHAMDALQFAATHPGFAPAVDPTWHGHVPMPGDPAIAHLLSWASRHPDAAQEIEPPALEWTAEHLGC
;
A
#
# COMPACT_ATOMS: atom_id res chain seq x y z
N MET A 1 13.69 2.84 65.43
CA MET A 1 13.03 3.78 64.49
C MET A 1 14.08 4.71 63.89
N ARG A 2 14.43 4.54 62.61
CA ARG A 2 14.73 5.66 61.67
C ARG A 2 15.05 5.12 60.26
N TRP A 3 13.96 4.98 59.52
CA TRP A 3 13.72 5.36 58.12
C TRP A 3 14.86 5.28 57.11
N LEU A 4 14.65 4.35 56.16
CA LEU A 4 15.27 4.26 54.85
C LEU A 4 15.08 5.55 54.05
N ILE A 5 16.13 5.96 53.35
CA ILE A 5 16.22 7.16 52.51
C ILE A 5 16.18 6.74 51.04
N VAL A 6 15.20 7.35 50.34
CA VAL A 6 15.26 7.95 48.98
C VAL A 6 15.20 7.00 47.77
N VAL A 7 14.06 6.99 47.08
CA VAL A 7 13.71 7.66 45.79
C VAL A 7 14.52 7.14 44.60
N GLY A 8 13.79 6.66 43.59
CA GLY A 8 14.35 6.42 42.26
C GLY A 8 13.29 5.97 41.27
N PHE A 9 12.79 6.91 40.47
CA PHE A 9 11.99 6.73 39.27
C PHE A 9 12.42 5.54 38.40
N ALA A 10 11.45 4.78 37.88
CA ALA A 10 11.62 4.06 36.62
C ALA A 10 10.25 3.89 35.92
N ILE A 11 9.90 4.95 35.19
CA ILE A 11 9.32 4.94 33.84
C ILE A 11 8.64 3.61 33.47
N ALA A 12 7.31 3.61 33.43
CA ALA A 12 6.56 2.67 32.61
C ALA A 12 7.03 2.89 31.16
N ALA A 13 8.03 2.12 30.75
CA ALA A 13 8.43 2.02 29.36
C ALA A 13 7.22 1.47 28.62
N CYS A 14 6.54 2.34 27.87
CA CYS A 14 5.74 1.88 26.74
C CYS A 14 6.67 0.96 25.95
N ALA A 15 6.34 -0.33 25.93
CA ALA A 15 7.03 -1.36 25.20
C ALA A 15 6.84 -1.11 23.71
N HIS A 16 7.47 -0.07 23.18
CA HIS A 16 7.80 0.03 21.77
C HIS A 16 9.01 -0.87 21.58
N GLY A 17 8.76 -2.19 21.57
CA GLY A 17 9.74 -3.14 21.05
C GLY A 17 10.15 -2.67 19.65
N PRO A 18 11.40 -2.93 19.22
CA PRO A 18 11.86 -2.53 17.91
C PRO A 18 10.87 -3.07 16.89
N SER A 19 10.16 -2.16 16.21
CA SER A 19 9.33 -2.46 15.06
C SER A 19 10.21 -3.24 14.10
N ARG A 20 9.90 -4.52 13.92
CA ARG A 20 10.60 -5.38 12.97
C ARG A 20 10.47 -4.67 11.61
N PRO A 21 11.57 -4.36 10.92
CA PRO A 21 11.49 -3.65 9.64
C PRO A 21 10.63 -4.40 8.60
N ASP A 22 10.46 -5.72 8.78
CA ASP A 22 9.69 -6.60 7.91
C ASP A 22 8.22 -6.78 8.33
N ALA A 23 7.72 -6.06 9.35
CA ALA A 23 6.32 -6.15 9.76
C ALA A 23 5.46 -5.14 8.99
N PRO A 24 4.27 -5.53 8.51
CA PRO A 24 3.37 -4.60 7.82
C PRO A 24 3.00 -3.45 8.75
N PRO A 25 2.91 -2.21 8.23
CA PRO A 25 2.39 -1.09 9.00
C PRO A 25 1.00 -1.39 9.56
N GLN A 26 0.72 -0.98 10.80
CA GLN A 26 -0.60 -1.19 11.43
C GLN A 26 -1.75 -0.61 10.57
N ALA A 27 -1.49 0.48 9.85
CA ALA A 27 -2.44 1.07 8.92
C ALA A 27 -2.77 0.12 7.75
N LEU A 28 -1.77 -0.56 7.19
CA LEU A 28 -1.96 -1.56 6.13
C LEU A 28 -2.75 -2.77 6.64
N LEU A 29 -2.46 -3.26 7.86
CA LEU A 29 -3.24 -4.33 8.48
C LEU A 29 -4.71 -3.94 8.68
N THR A 30 -4.95 -2.72 9.19
CA THR A 30 -6.30 -2.20 9.40
C THR A 30 -7.05 -2.02 8.07
N TRP A 31 -6.35 -1.55 7.03
CA TRP A 31 -6.89 -1.43 5.68
C TRP A 31 -7.23 -2.82 5.11
N ALA A 32 -6.35 -3.81 5.26
CA ALA A 32 -6.56 -5.17 4.76
C ALA A 32 -7.74 -5.86 5.47
N ASP A 33 -7.89 -5.66 6.78
CA ASP A 33 -9.04 -6.16 7.54
C ASP A 33 -10.36 -5.55 7.06
N LYS A 34 -10.34 -4.26 6.66
CA LYS A 34 -11.52 -3.56 6.11
C LYS A 34 -11.83 -3.99 4.67
N HIS A 35 -10.81 -4.30 3.87
CA HIS A 35 -10.91 -4.62 2.45
C HIS A 35 -10.31 -5.99 2.09
N PRO A 36 -10.80 -7.10 2.66
CA PRO A 36 -10.11 -8.39 2.62
C PRO A 36 -9.98 -8.98 1.20
N LEU A 37 -10.98 -8.77 0.34
CA LEU A 37 -10.92 -9.23 -1.05
C LEU A 37 -9.92 -8.42 -1.88
N ALA A 38 -9.90 -7.10 -1.70
CA ALA A 38 -8.98 -6.22 -2.42
C ALA A 38 -7.52 -6.50 -2.04
N ALA A 39 -7.26 -6.68 -0.73
CA ALA A 39 -5.96 -7.06 -0.20
C ALA A 39 -5.51 -8.43 -0.74
N GLN A 40 -6.39 -9.44 -0.70
CA GLN A 40 -6.07 -10.77 -1.22
C GLN A 40 -5.74 -10.76 -2.71
N GLU A 41 -6.49 -10.02 -3.53
CA GLU A 41 -6.20 -9.91 -4.97
C GLU A 41 -4.87 -9.23 -5.25
N LEU A 42 -4.60 -8.11 -4.57
CA LEU A 42 -3.35 -7.37 -4.72
C LEU A 42 -2.15 -8.25 -4.35
N CYS A 43 -2.22 -8.90 -3.20
CA CYS A 43 -1.15 -9.77 -2.71
C CYS A 43 -0.96 -11.05 -3.53
N THR A 44 -2.05 -11.60 -4.08
CA THR A 44 -1.95 -12.72 -5.03
C THR A 44 -1.21 -12.29 -6.28
N TRP A 45 -1.54 -11.10 -6.83
CA TRP A 45 -0.87 -10.59 -8.01
C TRP A 45 0.61 -10.27 -7.76
N GLU A 46 0.94 -9.59 -6.66
CA GLU A 46 2.33 -9.24 -6.34
C GLU A 46 3.20 -10.48 -6.18
N ARG A 47 2.69 -11.52 -5.52
CA ARG A 47 3.38 -12.82 -5.40
C ARG A 47 3.61 -13.49 -6.75
N ASP A 48 2.64 -13.43 -7.64
CA ASP A 48 2.70 -14.08 -8.94
C ASP A 48 3.52 -13.25 -9.97
N HIS A 49 3.70 -11.94 -9.70
CA HIS A 49 4.37 -10.97 -10.57
C HIS A 49 5.42 -10.12 -9.81
N PRO A 50 6.47 -10.72 -9.24
CA PRO A 50 7.38 -10.03 -8.32
C PRO A 50 8.21 -8.92 -8.97
N GLN A 51 8.53 -9.03 -10.27
CA GLN A 51 9.28 -7.99 -10.97
C GLN A 51 8.41 -6.78 -11.28
N GLU A 52 7.14 -7.00 -11.60
CA GLU A 52 6.12 -5.97 -11.80
C GLU A 52 5.82 -5.25 -10.48
N ALA A 53 5.69 -5.99 -9.38
CA ALA A 53 5.50 -5.45 -8.04
C ALA A 53 6.64 -4.49 -7.66
N ILE A 54 7.91 -4.90 -7.83
CA ILE A 54 9.06 -4.01 -7.55
C ILE A 54 9.01 -2.72 -8.40
N ARG A 55 8.67 -2.82 -9.69
CA ARG A 55 8.52 -1.63 -10.54
C ARG A 55 7.38 -0.73 -10.07
N LEU A 56 6.27 -1.33 -9.64
CA LEU A 56 5.14 -0.61 -9.08
C LEU A 56 5.54 0.13 -7.79
N ALA A 57 6.25 -0.53 -6.87
CA ALA A 57 6.78 0.09 -5.66
C ALA A 57 7.67 1.29 -5.98
N HIS A 58 8.58 1.13 -6.94
CA HIS A 58 9.46 2.23 -7.37
C HIS A 58 8.66 3.42 -7.92
N TRP A 59 7.65 3.16 -8.76
CA TRP A 59 6.81 4.23 -9.29
C TRP A 59 6.00 4.93 -8.19
N VAL A 60 5.39 4.18 -7.28
CA VAL A 60 4.62 4.73 -6.15
C VAL A 60 5.52 5.59 -5.25
N ARG A 61 6.76 5.18 -5.01
CA ARG A 61 7.75 5.95 -4.26
C ARG A 61 8.20 7.21 -4.99
N ASP A 62 8.50 7.10 -6.28
CA ASP A 62 9.10 8.19 -7.06
C ASP A 62 8.04 9.23 -7.46
N GLU A 63 6.78 8.81 -7.64
CA GLU A 63 5.66 9.64 -8.08
C GLU A 63 4.35 9.42 -7.28
N PRO A 64 4.36 9.61 -5.94
CA PRO A 64 3.23 9.25 -5.08
C PRO A 64 1.95 10.03 -5.39
N VAL A 65 2.07 11.29 -5.83
CA VAL A 65 0.91 12.11 -6.21
C VAL A 65 0.24 11.56 -7.47
N HIS A 66 1.02 11.25 -8.51
CA HIS A 66 0.47 10.67 -9.74
C HIS A 66 -0.11 9.27 -9.51
N ALA A 67 0.52 8.47 -8.65
CA ALA A 67 -0.01 7.16 -8.27
C ALA A 67 -1.40 7.28 -7.62
N MET A 68 -1.57 8.22 -6.68
CA MET A 68 -2.86 8.46 -6.05
C MET A 68 -3.89 9.04 -7.01
N ASP A 69 -3.52 10.02 -7.83
CA ASP A 69 -4.44 10.59 -8.82
C ASP A 69 -4.93 9.51 -9.80
N ALA A 70 -4.05 8.60 -10.23
CA ALA A 70 -4.42 7.50 -11.12
C ALA A 70 -5.34 6.48 -10.43
N LEU A 71 -5.04 6.10 -9.18
CA LEU A 71 -5.89 5.23 -8.37
C LEU A 71 -7.29 5.83 -8.15
N GLN A 72 -7.36 7.12 -7.81
CA GLN A 72 -8.63 7.83 -7.62
C GLN A 72 -9.43 7.93 -8.92
N PHE A 73 -8.76 8.20 -10.03
CA PHE A 73 -9.41 8.16 -11.33
C PHE A 73 -10.00 6.77 -11.58
N ALA A 74 -9.22 5.70 -11.47
CA ALA A 74 -9.70 4.35 -11.73
C ALA A 74 -10.86 3.95 -10.79
N ALA A 75 -10.78 4.30 -9.51
CA ALA A 75 -11.82 4.05 -8.52
C ALA A 75 -13.16 4.76 -8.85
N THR A 76 -13.11 5.87 -9.58
CA THR A 76 -14.33 6.60 -10.01
C THR A 76 -14.85 6.17 -11.39
N HIS A 77 -14.18 5.22 -12.05
CA HIS A 77 -14.52 4.76 -13.40
C HIS A 77 -14.70 3.22 -13.42
N PRO A 78 -15.89 2.72 -13.04
CA PRO A 78 -16.16 1.28 -13.00
C PRO A 78 -15.92 0.60 -14.36
N GLY A 79 -15.20 -0.52 -14.34
CA GLY A 79 -14.88 -1.29 -15.55
C GLY A 79 -13.74 -0.68 -16.39
N PHE A 80 -13.07 0.36 -15.89
CA PHE A 80 -11.90 0.93 -16.53
C PHE A 80 -10.77 -0.11 -16.67
N ALA A 81 -10.24 -0.21 -17.89
CA ALA A 81 -9.21 -1.16 -18.27
C ALA A 81 -8.13 -0.45 -19.12
N PRO A 82 -7.02 0.01 -18.51
CA PRO A 82 -6.02 0.85 -19.18
C PRO A 82 -5.35 0.18 -20.38
N ALA A 83 -5.23 -1.15 -20.37
CA ALA A 83 -4.60 -1.91 -21.46
C ALA A 83 -5.39 -1.87 -22.78
N VAL A 84 -6.67 -1.47 -22.74
CA VAL A 84 -7.58 -1.44 -23.90
C VAL A 84 -8.24 -0.08 -24.11
N ASP A 85 -8.02 0.88 -23.22
CA ASP A 85 -8.62 2.21 -23.32
C ASP A 85 -7.64 3.21 -23.95
N PRO A 86 -7.79 3.52 -25.25
CA PRO A 86 -6.90 4.44 -25.95
C PRO A 86 -7.06 5.90 -25.49
N THR A 87 -8.06 6.21 -24.65
CA THR A 87 -8.31 7.55 -24.11
C THR A 87 -7.60 7.82 -22.78
N TRP A 88 -6.94 6.81 -22.21
CA TRP A 88 -6.12 6.98 -21.02
C TRP A 88 -4.84 7.75 -21.36
N HIS A 89 -4.79 9.02 -20.94
CA HIS A 89 -3.65 9.92 -21.10
C HIS A 89 -3.01 10.30 -19.75
N GLY A 90 -3.23 9.50 -18.70
CA GLY A 90 -2.74 9.78 -17.35
C GLY A 90 -1.22 9.96 -17.30
N HIS A 91 -0.74 10.73 -16.33
CA HIS A 91 0.69 10.86 -16.03
C HIS A 91 1.18 9.55 -15.43
N VAL A 92 1.56 8.62 -16.30
CA VAL A 92 2.27 7.39 -15.93
C VAL A 92 3.59 7.40 -16.68
N PRO A 93 4.72 7.11 -16.00
CA PRO A 93 6.05 7.20 -16.62
C PRO A 93 6.23 6.23 -17.79
N MET A 94 5.38 5.21 -17.90
CA MET A 94 5.40 4.22 -18.96
C MET A 94 3.98 3.97 -19.51
N PRO A 95 3.63 4.57 -20.66
CA PRO A 95 2.47 4.16 -21.42
C PRO A 95 2.52 2.67 -21.71
N GLY A 96 1.51 1.92 -21.26
CA GLY A 96 1.44 0.48 -21.47
C GLY A 96 2.22 -0.40 -20.47
N ASP A 97 2.65 0.12 -19.32
CA ASP A 97 3.20 -0.73 -18.25
C ASP A 97 2.13 -1.69 -17.69
N PRO A 98 2.33 -3.03 -17.75
CA PRO A 98 1.38 -4.01 -17.24
C PRO A 98 1.11 -3.91 -15.73
N ALA A 99 2.08 -3.47 -14.92
CA ALA A 99 1.96 -3.32 -13.48
C ALA A 99 0.98 -2.18 -13.13
N ILE A 100 1.20 -1.03 -13.74
CA ILE A 100 0.30 0.13 -13.61
C ILE A 100 -1.07 -0.21 -14.18
N ALA A 101 -1.14 -0.86 -15.34
CA ALA A 101 -2.40 -1.25 -15.94
C ALA A 101 -3.20 -2.21 -15.04
N HIS A 102 -2.52 -3.15 -14.40
CA HIS A 102 -3.14 -4.06 -13.44
C HIS A 102 -3.66 -3.32 -12.20
N LEU A 103 -2.84 -2.47 -11.58
CA LEU A 103 -3.22 -1.69 -10.40
C LEU A 103 -4.47 -0.84 -10.67
N LEU A 104 -4.55 -0.17 -11.82
CA LEU A 104 -5.70 0.65 -12.17
C LEU A 104 -6.94 -0.21 -12.48
N SER A 105 -6.76 -1.37 -13.11
CA SER A 105 -7.87 -2.32 -13.30
C SER A 105 -8.39 -2.85 -11.97
N TRP A 106 -7.49 -3.15 -11.02
CA TRP A 106 -7.80 -3.52 -9.64
C TRP A 106 -8.55 -2.40 -8.92
N ALA A 107 -8.09 -1.15 -9.05
CA ALA A 107 -8.74 0.01 -8.41
C ALA A 107 -10.16 0.25 -8.92
N SER A 108 -10.42 0.02 -10.21
CA SER A 108 -11.80 0.12 -10.74
C SER A 108 -12.74 -0.98 -10.23
N ARG A 109 -12.19 -2.14 -9.82
CA ARG A 109 -12.95 -3.25 -9.22
C ARG A 109 -13.12 -3.07 -7.71
N HIS A 110 -12.19 -2.41 -7.05
CA HIS A 110 -12.17 -2.19 -5.59
C HIS A 110 -12.12 -0.69 -5.25
N PRO A 111 -13.16 0.09 -5.61
CA PRO A 111 -13.10 1.55 -5.54
C PRO A 111 -12.92 2.08 -4.11
N ASP A 112 -13.61 1.49 -3.13
CA ASP A 112 -13.49 1.90 -1.72
C ASP A 112 -12.10 1.58 -1.16
N ALA A 113 -11.53 0.43 -1.53
CA ALA A 113 -10.19 0.03 -1.10
C ALA A 113 -9.11 0.92 -1.72
N ALA A 114 -9.25 1.26 -3.00
CA ALA A 114 -8.32 2.11 -3.73
C ALA A 114 -8.35 3.58 -3.29
N GLN A 115 -9.50 4.08 -2.83
CA GLN A 115 -9.61 5.44 -2.26
C GLN A 115 -8.96 5.56 -0.88
N GLU A 116 -8.85 4.44 -0.16
CA GLU A 116 -8.37 4.41 1.23
C GLU A 116 -6.95 3.85 1.40
N ILE A 117 -6.37 3.27 0.36
CA ILE A 117 -4.97 2.82 0.39
C ILE A 117 -4.02 4.02 0.29
N GLU A 118 -2.98 4.04 1.11
CA GLU A 118 -1.96 5.09 1.09
C GLU A 118 -0.70 4.62 0.32
N PRO A 119 0.05 5.54 -0.33
CA PRO A 119 1.26 5.19 -1.07
C PRO A 119 2.29 4.36 -0.29
N PRO A 120 2.61 4.67 0.98
CA PRO A 120 3.55 3.85 1.75
C PRO A 120 3.05 2.42 2.00
N ALA A 121 1.73 2.22 2.08
CA ALA A 121 1.14 0.90 2.25
C ALA A 121 1.27 0.08 0.96
N LEU A 122 1.01 0.71 -0.19
CA LEU A 122 1.14 0.11 -1.52
C LEU A 122 2.61 -0.16 -1.90
N GLU A 123 3.54 0.72 -1.53
CA GLU A 123 4.98 0.46 -1.67
C GLU A 123 5.38 -0.76 -0.82
N TRP A 124 4.93 -0.81 0.44
CA TRP A 124 5.29 -1.90 1.34
C TRP A 124 4.82 -3.26 0.84
N THR A 125 3.57 -3.39 0.38
CA THR A 125 3.02 -4.67 -0.14
C THR A 125 3.86 -5.17 -1.32
N ALA A 126 4.15 -4.25 -2.25
CA ALA A 126 4.88 -4.54 -3.46
C ALA A 126 6.36 -4.89 -3.23
N GLU A 127 7.03 -4.27 -2.26
CA GLU A 127 8.42 -4.60 -1.89
C GLU A 127 8.55 -5.92 -1.13
N HIS A 128 7.53 -6.28 -0.34
CA HIS A 128 7.54 -7.49 0.49
C HIS A 128 6.81 -8.69 -0.14
N LEU A 129 6.29 -8.52 -1.36
CA LEU A 129 5.53 -9.53 -2.12
C LEU A 129 4.42 -10.17 -1.28
N GLY A 130 3.84 -9.39 -0.38
CA GLY A 130 3.26 -9.92 0.84
C GLY A 130 2.16 -9.05 1.42
N CYS A 131 0.99 -9.69 1.56
CA CYS A 131 0.20 -9.68 2.77
C CYS A 131 0.72 -10.86 3.63
#